data_AF-A0A833X3F1-F1
#
_entry.id   AF-A0A833X3F1-F1
#
_cell.length_a   1.000
_cell.length_b   1.000
_cell.length_c   1.000
_cell.angle_alpha   90.00
_cell.angle_beta   90.00
_cell.angle_gamma   90.00
#
_symmetry.space_group_name_H-M   'P 1'
#
loop_
_entity.id
_entity.type
_entity.pdbx_description
1 polymer ?
#
loop_
_entity_poly.entity_id
_entity_poly.type
_entity_poly.pdbx_seq_one_letter_code
_entity_poly.pdbx_strand_id
1 'polypeptide(L)'
;MCNRGRILLFSRFRHYGLWDRYTELYPDTDLVYTVGVSDYCKDWFFAQVPRKKDDNTHQGTTWQIKFALDNVDRRSTYKLRVAIASATLAELQVRVNDPNARRPLFTSGLIGRDNSIARHGIHGLYWLFNVNVPGAQLVEGNNTIFFTQPRNTSPFQGIMYDYIRLEGPPSCDVKDEL
;
A
#
# COMPACT_ATOMS: atom_id res chain seq x y z
N MET A 1 -18.56 -37.49 -16.06
CA MET A 1 -17.40 -36.95 -16.80
C MET A 1 -17.10 -35.56 -16.24
N CYS A 2 -15.93 -35.41 -15.64
CA CYS A 2 -15.50 -34.23 -14.90
C CYS A 2 -14.88 -33.22 -15.87
N ASN A 3 -15.56 -32.10 -16.15
CA ASN A 3 -14.98 -30.98 -16.88
C ASN A 3 -14.24 -30.09 -15.87
N ARG A 4 -12.91 -30.20 -15.86
CA ARG A 4 -12.00 -29.37 -15.08
C ARG A 4 -12.12 -27.91 -15.50
N GLY A 5 -12.77 -27.09 -14.67
CA GLY A 5 -12.61 -25.64 -14.69
C GLY A 5 -11.18 -25.28 -14.31
N ARG A 6 -10.38 -24.88 -15.31
CA ARG A 6 -9.00 -24.44 -15.13
C ARG A 6 -9.01 -23.08 -14.47
N ILE A 7 -8.85 -23.04 -13.16
CA ILE A 7 -8.55 -21.82 -12.40
C ILE A 7 -7.12 -21.41 -12.76
N LEU A 8 -6.97 -20.40 -13.62
CA LEU A 8 -5.69 -19.75 -13.90
C LEU A 8 -5.46 -18.64 -12.87
N LEU A 9 -5.24 -19.01 -11.61
CA LEU A 9 -4.57 -18.14 -10.65
C LEU A 9 -3.07 -18.15 -10.97
N PHE A 10 -2.44 -16.97 -10.92
CA PHE A 10 -0.98 -16.78 -10.74
C PHE A 10 0.03 -16.81 -11.91
N SER A 11 -0.36 -16.83 -13.19
CA SER A 11 0.62 -16.87 -14.31
C SER A 11 0.72 -15.60 -15.19
N ARG A 12 0.13 -14.46 -14.79
CA ARG A 12 0.07 -13.25 -15.65
C ARG A 12 0.89 -12.04 -15.20
N PHE A 13 1.67 -12.16 -14.11
CA PHE A 13 2.44 -11.04 -13.51
C PHE A 13 3.95 -11.13 -13.73
N ARG A 14 4.42 -12.09 -14.54
CA ARG A 14 5.86 -12.34 -14.81
C ARG A 14 6.27 -11.98 -16.24
N HIS A 15 5.68 -10.93 -16.82
CA HIS A 15 6.11 -10.39 -18.11
C HIS A 15 6.77 -9.03 -17.93
N TYR A 16 7.74 -8.73 -18.80
CA TYR A 16 8.55 -7.51 -18.91
C TYR A 16 7.78 -6.17 -19.06
N GLY A 17 6.46 -6.15 -18.81
CA GLY A 17 5.58 -4.98 -18.92
C GLY A 17 4.75 -4.69 -17.66
N LEU A 18 5.20 -5.11 -16.47
CA LEU A 18 4.50 -4.79 -15.20
C LEU A 18 4.28 -3.27 -15.04
N TRP A 19 5.30 -2.49 -15.44
CA TRP A 19 5.34 -1.03 -15.35
C TRP A 19 4.43 -0.37 -16.39
N ASP A 20 4.50 -0.84 -17.63
CA ASP A 20 3.63 -0.35 -18.72
C ASP A 20 2.17 -0.63 -18.38
N ARG A 21 1.88 -1.81 -17.80
CA ARG A 21 0.52 -2.17 -17.38
C ARG A 21 -0.07 -1.30 -16.29
N TYR A 22 0.73 -0.83 -15.33
CA TYR A 22 0.20 0.11 -14.33
C TYR A 22 -0.26 1.39 -15.03
N THR A 23 0.53 1.91 -15.96
CA THR A 23 0.18 3.12 -16.73
C THR A 23 -1.03 2.87 -17.65
N GLU A 24 -1.16 1.69 -18.25
CA GLU A 24 -2.34 1.31 -19.06
C GLU A 24 -3.63 1.22 -18.24
N LEU A 25 -3.55 0.69 -17.01
CA LEU A 25 -4.71 0.55 -16.12
C LEU A 25 -5.09 1.87 -15.44
N TYR A 26 -4.09 2.72 -15.20
CA TYR A 26 -4.19 3.94 -14.39
C TYR A 26 -3.58 5.15 -15.13
N PRO A 27 -4.09 5.49 -16.33
CA PRO A 27 -3.49 6.55 -17.15
C PRO A 27 -3.59 7.92 -16.48
N ASP A 28 -4.77 8.24 -15.94
CA ASP A 28 -5.06 9.57 -15.37
C ASP A 28 -5.04 9.57 -13.83
N THR A 29 -5.49 8.48 -13.21
CA THR A 29 -5.66 8.36 -11.75
C THR A 29 -4.96 7.14 -11.20
N ASP A 30 -4.42 7.24 -9.99
CA ASP A 30 -3.83 6.11 -9.28
C ASP A 30 -4.88 5.17 -8.65
N LEU A 31 -4.42 4.01 -8.17
CA LEU A 31 -5.25 2.98 -7.54
C LEU A 31 -6.10 3.54 -6.39
N VAL A 32 -7.40 3.25 -6.45
CA VAL A 32 -8.36 3.54 -5.39
C VAL A 32 -9.00 2.23 -4.95
N TYR A 33 -8.70 1.80 -3.73
CA TYR A 33 -9.24 0.59 -3.13
C TYR A 33 -10.24 0.95 -2.03
N THR A 34 -11.47 0.44 -2.11
CA THR A 34 -12.51 0.68 -1.10
C THR A 34 -12.79 -0.61 -0.33
N VAL A 35 -12.44 -0.61 0.96
CA VAL A 35 -12.64 -1.76 1.85
C VAL A 35 -14.13 -2.11 1.93
N GLY A 36 -14.45 -3.38 1.74
CA GLY A 36 -15.83 -3.88 1.72
C GLY A 36 -16.56 -3.76 0.38
N VAL A 37 -15.98 -3.06 -0.61
CA VAL A 37 -16.58 -2.88 -1.95
C VAL A 37 -15.67 -3.46 -3.05
N SER A 38 -14.38 -3.17 -3.00
CA SER A 38 -13.39 -3.64 -3.98
C SER A 38 -13.02 -5.11 -3.78
N ASP A 39 -12.76 -5.83 -4.88
CA ASP A 39 -12.31 -7.23 -4.89
C ASP A 39 -10.78 -7.28 -4.93
N TYR A 40 -10.13 -7.75 -3.85
CA TYR A 40 -8.67 -7.82 -3.77
C TYR A 40 -8.03 -8.68 -4.87
N CYS A 41 -8.75 -9.64 -5.47
CA CYS A 41 -8.21 -10.46 -6.56
C CYS A 41 -8.08 -9.69 -7.89
N LYS A 42 -8.78 -8.56 -8.03
CA LYS A 42 -8.92 -7.83 -9.30
C LYS A 42 -8.50 -6.38 -9.19
N ASP A 43 -8.91 -5.72 -8.11
CA ASP A 43 -8.81 -4.27 -7.92
C ASP A 43 -7.56 -3.89 -7.12
N TRP A 44 -6.90 -4.86 -6.48
CA TRP A 44 -5.63 -4.63 -5.81
C TRP A 44 -4.45 -4.92 -6.76
N PHE A 45 -3.79 -3.86 -7.20
CA PHE A 45 -2.51 -3.99 -7.87
C PHE A 45 -1.43 -4.16 -6.80
N PHE A 46 -0.68 -5.24 -6.80
CA PHE A 46 0.25 -5.56 -5.69
C PHE A 46 1.54 -4.73 -5.68
N ALA A 47 1.86 -4.03 -6.79
CA ALA A 47 3.12 -3.32 -6.97
C ALA A 47 2.88 -1.82 -7.24
N GLN A 48 3.22 -0.95 -6.29
CA GLN A 48 3.19 0.49 -6.51
C GLN A 48 4.45 0.92 -7.23
N VAL A 49 4.28 1.50 -8.41
CA VAL A 49 5.36 1.87 -9.32
C VAL A 49 5.16 3.29 -9.81
N PRO A 50 6.19 3.97 -10.34
CA PRO A 50 6.04 5.29 -10.93
C PRO A 50 5.25 5.15 -12.23
N ARG A 51 4.33 6.09 -12.47
CA ARG A 51 3.55 6.15 -13.70
C ARG A 51 4.38 6.81 -14.80
N LYS A 52 4.45 6.18 -15.97
CA LYS A 52 5.11 6.75 -17.15
C LYS A 52 4.22 7.81 -17.79
N LYS A 53 4.80 8.95 -18.17
CA LYS A 53 4.13 10.03 -18.90
C LYS A 53 4.50 9.99 -20.39
N ASP A 54 3.73 10.70 -21.20
CA ASP A 54 3.92 10.81 -22.66
C ASP A 54 5.28 11.41 -23.04
N ASP A 55 5.84 12.27 -22.18
CA ASP A 55 7.17 12.88 -22.34
C ASP A 55 8.33 11.95 -21.92
N ASN A 56 8.06 10.66 -21.72
CA ASN A 56 9.01 9.65 -21.23
C ASN A 56 9.55 9.92 -19.81
N THR A 57 8.97 10.89 -19.08
CA THR A 57 9.26 11.08 -17.66
C THR A 57 8.41 10.15 -16.80
N HIS A 58 8.76 10.01 -15.53
CA HIS A 58 7.98 9.24 -14.58
C HIS A 58 7.42 10.14 -13.48
N GLN A 59 6.27 9.78 -12.96
CA GLN A 59 5.60 10.47 -11.86
C GLN A 59 5.43 9.51 -10.69
N GLY A 60 5.69 10.02 -9.47
CA GLY A 60 5.33 9.29 -8.26
C GLY A 60 3.82 9.06 -8.19
N THR A 61 3.42 7.97 -7.56
CA THR A 61 2.02 7.54 -7.50
C THR A 61 1.50 7.61 -6.08
N THR A 62 0.21 7.88 -5.91
CA THR A 62 -0.46 7.95 -4.61
C THR A 62 -1.72 7.10 -4.62
N TRP A 63 -1.64 5.93 -3.97
CA TRP A 63 -2.78 5.05 -3.80
C TRP A 63 -3.71 5.54 -2.71
N GLN A 64 -5.01 5.31 -2.88
CA GLN A 64 -6.04 5.65 -1.92
C GLN A 64 -6.69 4.38 -1.38
N ILE A 65 -6.66 4.20 -0.08
CA ILE A 65 -7.34 3.09 0.61
C ILE A 65 -8.47 3.72 1.42
N LYS A 66 -9.70 3.55 0.94
CA LYS A 66 -10.92 4.09 1.53
C LYS A 66 -11.57 3.05 2.41
N PHE A 67 -12.00 3.44 3.60
CA PHE A 67 -12.66 2.55 4.56
C PHE A 67 -13.59 3.36 5.47
N ALA A 68 -14.63 2.71 5.97
CA ALA A 68 -15.55 3.30 6.93
C ALA A 68 -15.24 2.81 8.35
N LEU A 69 -15.40 3.67 9.35
CA LEU A 69 -15.33 3.32 10.77
C LEU A 69 -16.63 3.75 11.45
N ASP A 70 -17.31 2.82 12.12
CA ASP A 70 -18.56 3.13 12.83
C ASP A 70 -18.35 3.93 14.12
N ASN A 71 -17.22 3.68 14.80
CA ASN A 71 -16.84 4.37 16.03
C ASN A 71 -15.33 4.64 16.03
N VAL A 72 -14.93 5.83 16.50
CA VAL A 72 -13.53 6.24 16.59
C VAL A 72 -13.20 6.74 18.00
N ASP A 73 -12.31 6.05 18.69
CA ASP A 73 -11.72 6.58 19.92
C ASP A 73 -10.63 7.59 19.57
N ARG A 74 -10.99 8.87 19.56
CA ARG A 74 -10.10 9.99 19.23
C ARG A 74 -8.93 10.16 20.20
N ARG A 75 -8.99 9.60 21.41
CA ARG A 75 -7.93 9.68 22.43
C ARG A 75 -6.91 8.55 22.30
N SER A 76 -7.28 7.49 21.58
CA SER A 76 -6.44 6.32 21.39
C SER A 76 -5.48 6.43 20.21
N THR A 77 -4.65 5.39 20.05
CA THR A 77 -3.76 5.23 18.89
C THR A 77 -4.05 3.91 18.19
N TYR A 78 -4.39 4.00 16.92
CA TYR A 78 -4.59 2.88 16.01
C TYR A 78 -3.23 2.44 15.45
N LYS A 79 -3.10 1.16 15.06
CA LYS A 79 -1.87 0.60 14.51
C LYS A 79 -2.08 0.23 13.06
N LEU A 80 -1.42 0.94 12.16
CA LEU A 80 -1.35 0.58 10.75
C LEU A 80 -0.08 -0.23 10.50
N ARG A 81 -0.26 -1.51 10.16
CA ARG A 81 0.81 -2.43 9.77
C ARG A 81 0.90 -2.50 8.26
N VAL A 82 2.10 -2.29 7.74
CA VAL A 82 2.39 -2.37 6.31
C VAL A 82 3.55 -3.33 6.12
N ALA A 83 3.27 -4.44 5.43
CA ALA A 83 4.28 -5.40 5.03
C ALA A 83 4.61 -5.23 3.55
N ILE A 84 5.90 -5.12 3.28
CA ILE A 84 6.47 -4.95 1.94
C ILE A 84 7.31 -6.18 1.65
N ALA A 85 6.87 -6.94 0.64
CA ALA A 85 7.57 -8.11 0.14
C ALA A 85 8.90 -7.75 -0.53
N SER A 86 8.94 -6.60 -1.23
CA SER A 86 10.15 -6.09 -1.87
C SER A 86 10.01 -4.59 -2.15
N ALA A 87 11.13 -3.88 -2.17
CA ALA A 87 11.20 -2.49 -2.60
C ALA A 87 12.46 -2.27 -3.43
N THR A 88 12.43 -1.31 -4.36
CA THR A 88 13.58 -0.94 -5.19
C THR A 88 13.72 0.57 -5.21
N LEU A 89 14.74 1.11 -4.53
CA LEU A 89 15.01 2.55 -4.44
C LEU A 89 13.74 3.43 -4.26
N ALA A 90 12.83 2.95 -3.41
CA ALA A 90 11.51 3.53 -3.21
C ALA A 90 11.39 4.17 -1.83
N GLU A 91 10.32 4.91 -1.61
CA GLU A 91 9.98 5.51 -0.32
C GLU A 91 8.48 5.40 -0.13
N LEU A 92 8.02 4.88 1.00
CA LEU A 92 6.61 4.87 1.38
C LEU A 92 6.33 6.08 2.26
N GLN A 93 5.44 6.96 1.82
CA GLN A 93 4.84 7.99 2.66
C GLN A 93 3.39 7.66 2.93
N VAL A 94 2.99 7.76 4.20
CA VAL A 94 1.60 7.52 4.63
C VAL A 94 0.98 8.85 5.08
N ARG A 95 -0.19 9.18 4.54
CA ARG A 95 -1.07 10.25 5.01
C ARG A 95 -2.46 9.71 5.32
N VAL A 96 -3.20 10.41 6.16
CA VAL A 96 -4.56 10.02 6.58
C VAL A 96 -5.47 11.22 6.43
N ASN A 97 -6.58 11.04 5.71
CA ASN A 97 -7.67 11.99 5.45
C ASN A 97 -7.30 13.29 4.71
N ASP A 98 -6.07 13.78 4.82
CA ASP A 98 -5.54 14.91 4.05
C ASP A 98 -4.34 14.45 3.19
N PRO A 99 -4.50 14.31 1.86
CA PRO A 99 -3.40 13.94 0.96
C PRO A 99 -2.34 15.02 0.82
N ASN A 100 -2.68 16.28 1.12
CA ASN A 100 -1.80 17.44 0.96
C ASN A 100 -1.15 17.89 2.28
N ALA A 101 -1.32 17.10 3.35
CA ALA A 101 -0.71 17.35 4.64
C ALA A 101 0.80 17.59 4.47
N ARG A 102 1.28 18.76 4.94
CA ARG A 102 2.64 19.24 4.75
C ARG A 102 3.70 18.21 5.17
N ARG A 103 3.41 17.46 6.23
CA ARG A 103 4.24 16.36 6.70
C ARG A 103 3.43 15.06 6.61
N PRO A 104 3.96 14.00 6.00
CA PRO A 104 3.32 12.70 6.09
C PRO A 104 3.30 12.23 7.54
N LEU A 105 2.30 11.45 7.91
CA LEU A 105 2.22 10.80 9.21
C LEU A 105 3.42 9.86 9.43
N PHE A 106 3.83 9.20 8.36
CA PHE A 106 4.98 8.31 8.34
C PHE A 106 5.72 8.40 7.01
N THR A 107 7.05 8.29 7.06
CA THR A 107 7.88 7.99 5.90
C THR A 107 8.83 6.85 6.25
N SER A 108 8.99 5.89 5.34
CA SER A 108 10.01 4.85 5.48
C SER A 108 11.43 5.38 5.25
N GLY A 109 11.57 6.57 4.68
CA GLY A 109 12.79 6.97 3.99
C GLY A 109 13.06 6.07 2.77
N LEU A 110 14.27 6.17 2.23
CA LEU A 110 14.67 5.38 1.07
C LEU A 110 14.91 3.92 1.46
N ILE A 111 14.11 3.02 0.91
CA ILE A 111 14.18 1.57 1.07
C ILE A 111 14.54 0.88 -0.25
N GLY A 112 15.02 -0.37 -0.17
CA GLY A 112 15.40 -1.14 -1.36
C GLY A 112 16.76 -0.73 -1.96
N ARG A 113 17.74 -0.43 -1.10
CA ARG A 113 19.16 -0.18 -1.45
C ARG A 113 20.05 -1.42 -1.35
N ASP A 114 19.49 -2.60 -1.06
CA ASP A 114 20.31 -3.76 -0.72
C ASP A 114 21.04 -4.37 -1.92
N ASN A 115 22.33 -4.65 -1.70
CA ASN A 115 23.24 -5.32 -2.62
C ASN A 115 23.06 -6.86 -2.62
N SER A 116 21.88 -7.39 -2.26
CA SER A 116 21.63 -8.84 -2.21
C SER A 116 21.66 -9.51 -3.59
N ILE A 117 21.44 -8.74 -4.67
CA ILE A 117 21.69 -9.15 -6.06
C ILE A 117 23.19 -9.34 -6.36
N ALA A 118 24.07 -8.55 -5.75
CA ALA A 118 25.52 -8.66 -5.93
C ALA A 118 26.15 -9.85 -5.15
N ARG A 119 25.35 -10.61 -4.37
CA ARG A 119 25.82 -11.75 -3.54
C ARG A 119 24.92 -12.99 -3.58
N HIS A 120 24.13 -13.20 -4.64
CA HIS A 120 23.27 -14.40 -4.79
C HIS A 120 22.29 -14.66 -3.62
N GLY A 121 21.70 -13.63 -3.02
CA GLY A 121 20.67 -13.79 -1.98
C GLY A 121 19.30 -14.18 -2.56
N ILE A 122 18.68 -15.24 -2.05
CA ILE A 122 17.43 -15.85 -2.59
C ILE A 122 16.15 -15.24 -1.96
N HIS A 123 16.24 -14.12 -1.25
CA HIS A 123 15.10 -13.42 -0.65
C HIS A 123 15.31 -11.90 -0.72
N GLY A 124 14.33 -11.15 -1.23
CA GLY A 124 14.30 -9.69 -1.08
C GLY A 124 14.17 -9.30 0.39
N LEU A 125 14.65 -8.11 0.78
CA LEU A 125 14.51 -7.65 2.17
C LEU A 125 13.03 -7.40 2.48
N TYR A 126 12.47 -8.18 3.40
CA TYR A 126 11.11 -8.00 3.89
C TYR A 126 11.07 -6.79 4.84
N TRP A 127 10.19 -5.83 4.58
CA TRP A 127 10.01 -4.67 5.47
C TRP A 127 8.66 -4.75 6.16
N LEU A 128 8.67 -4.60 7.49
CA LEU A 128 7.46 -4.48 8.28
C LEU A 128 7.45 -3.12 8.99
N PHE A 129 6.51 -2.27 8.61
CA PHE A 129 6.30 -0.97 9.25
C PHE A 129 5.10 -1.02 10.18
N ASN A 130 5.27 -0.45 11.37
CA ASN A 130 4.19 -0.22 12.33
C ASN A 130 4.02 1.29 12.51
N VAL A 131 2.96 1.82 11.91
CA VAL A 131 2.64 3.25 11.91
C VAL A 131 1.58 3.52 12.94
N ASN A 132 1.89 4.40 13.88
CA ASN A 132 0.93 4.89 14.86
C ASN A 132 0.02 5.92 14.19
N VAL A 133 -1.29 5.64 14.15
CA VAL A 133 -2.31 6.56 13.64
C VAL A 133 -3.07 7.11 14.84
N PRO A 134 -2.89 8.39 15.21
CA PRO A 134 -3.67 9.00 16.28
C PRO A 134 -5.16 8.96 15.93
N GLY A 135 -6.02 8.53 16.86
CA GLY A 135 -7.48 8.50 16.64
C GLY A 135 -8.04 9.88 16.27
N ALA A 136 -7.41 10.96 16.73
CA ALA A 136 -7.77 12.33 16.35
C ALA A 136 -7.61 12.66 14.85
N GLN A 137 -6.86 11.85 14.09
CA GLN A 137 -6.76 11.98 12.63
C GLN A 137 -7.85 11.19 11.88
N LEU A 138 -8.60 10.35 12.59
CA LEU A 138 -9.68 9.54 12.05
C LEU A 138 -11.04 10.18 12.38
N VAL A 139 -12.03 9.88 11.55
CA VAL A 139 -13.42 10.33 11.73
C VAL A 139 -14.36 9.14 11.71
N GLU A 140 -15.53 9.28 12.34
CA GLU A 140 -16.62 8.33 12.14
C GLU A 140 -17.15 8.47 10.71
N GLY A 141 -17.46 7.34 10.08
CA GLY A 141 -17.76 7.25 8.66
C GLY A 141 -16.50 7.09 7.80
N ASN A 142 -16.46 7.79 6.66
CA ASN A 142 -15.47 7.54 5.62
C ASN A 142 -14.10 8.15 5.93
N ASN A 143 -13.08 7.31 5.89
CA ASN A 143 -11.67 7.68 6.01
C ASN A 143 -10.90 7.25 4.76
N THR A 144 -9.77 7.90 4.52
CA THR A 144 -8.84 7.51 3.45
C THR A 144 -7.41 7.52 3.96
N ILE A 145 -6.70 6.41 3.75
CA ILE A 145 -5.24 6.34 3.88
C ILE A 145 -4.63 6.52 2.49
N PHE A 146 -3.63 7.40 2.40
CA PHE A 146 -2.89 7.65 1.17
C PHE A 146 -1.50 7.04 1.29
N PHE A 147 -1.17 6.15 0.36
CA PHE A 147 0.17 5.58 0.21
C PHE A 147 0.85 6.24 -0.98
N THR A 148 1.79 7.14 -0.71
CA THR A 148 2.55 7.84 -1.74
C THR A 148 3.92 7.22 -1.89
N GLN A 149 4.26 6.83 -3.12
CA GLN A 149 5.62 6.59 -3.55
C GLN A 149 6.05 7.82 -4.37
N PRO A 150 6.96 8.67 -3.84
CA PRO A 150 7.32 9.92 -4.52
C PRO A 150 8.54 9.79 -5.46
N ARG A 151 9.25 8.65 -5.47
CA ARG A 151 10.52 8.49 -6.20
C ARG A 151 10.25 8.04 -7.64
N ASN A 152 10.66 8.87 -8.58
CA ASN A 152 10.27 8.77 -9.98
C ASN A 152 11.43 9.02 -10.96
N THR A 153 12.66 8.78 -10.53
CA THR A 153 13.85 8.91 -11.38
C THR A 153 14.05 7.72 -12.32
N SER A 154 13.39 6.59 -12.07
CA SER A 154 13.49 5.36 -12.86
C SER A 154 12.16 4.60 -12.83
N PRO A 155 11.77 3.90 -13.92
CA PRO A 155 10.55 3.10 -13.96
C PRO A 155 10.55 1.98 -12.93
N PHE A 156 11.73 1.51 -12.51
CA PHE A 156 11.87 0.37 -11.62
C PHE A 156 11.72 0.73 -10.13
N GLN A 157 11.46 2.00 -9.80
CA GLN A 157 11.35 2.44 -8.40
C GLN A 157 10.01 2.08 -7.78
N GLY A 158 9.87 0.84 -7.31
CA GLY A 158 8.59 0.32 -6.84
C GLY A 158 8.59 -0.24 -5.42
N ILE A 159 7.37 -0.44 -4.91
CA ILE A 159 7.04 -1.13 -3.66
C ILE A 159 6.10 -2.28 -3.98
N MET A 160 6.43 -3.49 -3.53
CA MET A 160 5.54 -4.66 -3.63
C MET A 160 4.96 -4.96 -2.26
N TYR A 161 3.64 -4.87 -2.13
CA TYR A 161 2.93 -5.10 -0.88
C TYR A 161 2.62 -6.58 -0.67
N ASP A 162 2.75 -7.03 0.58
CA ASP A 162 2.35 -8.36 1.03
C ASP A 162 0.98 -8.27 1.73
N TYR A 163 0.91 -7.50 2.83
CA TYR A 163 -0.34 -7.21 3.51
C TYR A 163 -0.36 -5.81 4.13
N ILE A 164 -1.57 -5.29 4.31
CA ILE A 164 -1.85 -4.02 4.98
C ILE A 164 -2.95 -4.29 6.00
N ARG A 165 -2.77 -3.83 7.23
CA ARG A 165 -3.73 -4.06 8.32
C ARG A 165 -3.83 -2.83 9.22
N LEU A 166 -5.05 -2.34 9.43
CA LEU A 166 -5.33 -1.31 10.42
C LEU A 166 -6.00 -1.97 11.64
N GLU A 167 -5.43 -1.77 12.82
CA GLU A 167 -5.93 -2.31 14.09
C GLU A 167 -6.41 -1.17 15.00
N GLY A 168 -7.57 -1.36 15.61
CA GLY A 168 -8.06 -0.50 16.69
C GLY A 168 -7.22 -0.61 17.96
N PRO A 169 -7.33 0.36 18.89
CA PRO A 169 -6.76 0.19 20.22
C PRO A 169 -7.35 -1.05 20.90
N PRO A 170 -6.61 -1.70 21.82
CA PRO A 170 -7.20 -2.75 22.65
C PRO A 170 -8.41 -2.19 23.38
N SER A 171 -9.54 -2.90 23.36
CA SER A 171 -10.69 -2.51 24.17
C SER A 171 -10.28 -2.50 25.63
N CYS A 172 -10.61 -1.42 26.34
CA CYS A 172 -10.64 -1.46 27.79
C CYS A 172 -11.85 -2.31 28.20
N ASP A 173 -11.73 -3.63 28.13
CA ASP A 173 -12.66 -4.51 28.83
C ASP A 173 -12.35 -4.33 30.32
N VAL A 174 -13.04 -3.39 30.96
CA VAL A 174 -13.18 -3.40 32.42
C VAL A 174 -14.02 -4.63 32.74
N LYS A 175 -13.36 -5.76 33.01
CA LYS A 175 -13.98 -6.85 33.74
C LYS A 175 -14.01 -6.47 35.22
N ASP A 176 -14.95 -5.60 35.57
CA ASP A 176 -15.46 -5.52 36.93
C ASP A 176 -16.70 -6.42 36.99
N GLU A 177 -16.50 -7.68 37.36
CA GLU A 177 -17.55 -8.47 38.01
C GLU A 177 -16.94 -9.11 39.27
N LEU A 178 -17.68 -8.93 40.37
CA LEU A 178 -17.38 -9.19 41.78
C LEU A 178 -16.92 -10.61 42.10
#